data_AF-A0A952KBU5-F1
#
_entry.id   AF-A0A952KBU5-F1
#
_cell.length_a   1.000
_cell.length_b   1.000
_cell.length_c   1.000
_cell.angle_alpha   90.00
_cell.angle_beta   90.00
_cell.angle_gamma   90.00
#
_symmetry.space_group_name_H-M   'P 1'
#
loop_
_entity.id
_entity.type
_entity.pdbx_description
1 polymer ?
#
loop_
_entity_poly.entity_id
_entity_poly.type
_entity_poly.pdbx_seq_one_letter_code
_entity_poly.pdbx_strand_id
1 'polypeptide(L)'
;MDDAPALVPVDPIAAALLPGLPVEAIRACYAAAPGNEIESGKFLSSASSAALAANTFGLFVTDAGAALLPPLPGGDWGRAASPARLEGLLRFPWSGGRHPCLDVLIETSTALIGIESKRYEPFRPKGAVPLSDAYWRPVWGAAMTGYERIRDSLRDQTSTFARLDAAQLVKHAFALRTSVHRGERVGKQPVLFYLYAEPAFWPDKRTVSLIDIETHRAEIDRFSDLVAGDEVVFHACSYQALLAGWISSGPPAVRDHATAVMAHFSL
;
A
#
# COMPACT_ATOMS: atom_id res chain seq x y z
N MET A 1 -29.29 -37.53 -25.15
CA MET A 1 -27.85 -37.34 -24.90
C MET A 1 -27.76 -35.90 -24.45
N ASP A 2 -27.89 -35.70 -23.14
CA ASP A 2 -27.88 -34.37 -22.53
C ASP A 2 -26.43 -33.89 -22.50
N ASP A 3 -26.12 -32.92 -23.36
CA ASP A 3 -24.89 -32.13 -23.22
C ASP A 3 -25.07 -31.21 -22.03
N ALA A 4 -24.51 -31.61 -20.88
CA ALA A 4 -24.31 -30.70 -19.78
C ALA A 4 -23.44 -29.53 -20.28
N PRO A 5 -23.85 -28.27 -20.11
CA PRO A 5 -23.06 -27.14 -20.56
C PRO A 5 -21.69 -27.19 -19.87
N ALA A 6 -20.63 -27.13 -20.67
CA ALA A 6 -19.26 -27.05 -20.18
C ALA A 6 -19.17 -25.89 -19.17
N LEU A 7 -18.71 -26.20 -17.96
CA LEU A 7 -18.43 -25.20 -16.93
C LEU A 7 -17.46 -24.18 -17.51
N VAL A 8 -17.95 -22.97 -17.77
CA VAL A 8 -17.08 -21.84 -18.14
C VAL A 8 -16.10 -21.65 -16.98
N PRO A 9 -14.77 -21.73 -17.21
CA PRO A 9 -13.81 -21.55 -16.14
C PRO A 9 -14.04 -20.17 -15.52
N VAL A 10 -14.39 -20.15 -14.24
CA VAL A 10 -14.54 -18.91 -13.48
C VAL A 10 -13.15 -18.30 -13.40
N ASP A 11 -13.03 -17.09 -13.92
CA ASP A 11 -11.82 -16.29 -13.82
C ASP A 11 -11.40 -16.14 -12.34
N PRO A 12 -10.25 -16.70 -11.91
CA PRO A 12 -9.88 -16.75 -10.51
C PRO A 12 -9.75 -15.38 -9.85
N ILE A 13 -9.41 -14.35 -10.62
CA ILE A 13 -9.30 -12.98 -10.10
C ILE A 13 -10.67 -12.38 -9.88
N ALA A 14 -11.60 -12.55 -10.82
CA ALA A 14 -12.98 -12.11 -10.64
C ALA A 14 -13.60 -12.74 -9.38
N ALA A 15 -13.28 -14.01 -9.09
CA ALA A 15 -13.73 -14.70 -7.89
C ALA A 15 -13.10 -14.16 -6.57
N ALA A 16 -11.92 -13.54 -6.65
CA ALA A 16 -11.22 -12.96 -5.51
C ALA A 16 -11.55 -11.47 -5.27
N LEU A 17 -12.37 -10.87 -6.14
CA LEU A 17 -12.81 -9.49 -6.05
C LEU A 17 -14.27 -9.42 -5.59
N LEU A 18 -14.59 -8.38 -4.80
CA LEU A 18 -15.95 -8.11 -4.37
C LEU A 18 -16.84 -7.71 -5.56
N PRO A 19 -18.14 -8.06 -5.52
CA PRO A 19 -19.08 -7.69 -6.57
C PRO A 19 -19.10 -6.17 -6.83
N GLY A 20 -19.22 -5.78 -8.10
CA GLY A 20 -19.30 -4.39 -8.53
C GLY A 20 -17.96 -3.70 -8.78
N LEU A 21 -16.84 -4.36 -8.49
CA LEU A 21 -15.52 -3.86 -8.83
C LEU A 21 -15.23 -3.99 -10.35
N PRO A 22 -14.48 -3.03 -10.94
CA PRO A 22 -14.10 -3.08 -12.35
C PRO A 22 -12.97 -4.09 -12.58
N VAL A 23 -13.32 -5.38 -12.67
CA VAL A 23 -12.38 -6.51 -12.74
C VAL A 23 -11.29 -6.31 -13.80
N GLU A 24 -11.66 -5.90 -15.02
CA GLU A 24 -10.68 -5.74 -16.11
C GLU A 24 -9.70 -4.58 -15.85
N ALA A 25 -10.16 -3.48 -15.25
CA ALA A 25 -9.27 -2.37 -14.91
C ALA A 25 -8.29 -2.75 -13.79
N ILE A 26 -8.76 -3.51 -12.79
CA ILE A 26 -7.92 -4.05 -11.72
C ILE A 26 -6.88 -5.03 -12.30
N ARG A 27 -7.32 -5.97 -13.14
CA ARG A 27 -6.44 -6.93 -13.84
C ARG A 27 -5.36 -6.19 -14.63
N ALA A 28 -5.73 -5.16 -15.38
CA ALA A 28 -4.78 -4.39 -16.18
C ALA A 28 -3.69 -3.74 -15.32
N CYS A 29 -4.02 -3.28 -14.11
CA CYS A 29 -3.03 -2.73 -13.19
C CYS A 29 -1.99 -3.79 -12.78
N TYR A 30 -2.45 -4.96 -12.31
CA TYR A 30 -1.55 -6.04 -11.88
C TYR A 30 -0.77 -6.68 -13.03
N ALA A 31 -1.34 -6.75 -14.24
CA ALA A 31 -0.64 -7.27 -15.42
C ALA A 31 0.49 -6.34 -15.88
N ALA A 32 0.38 -5.03 -15.65
CA ALA A 32 1.44 -4.06 -15.95
C ALA A 32 2.53 -4.01 -14.86
N ALA A 33 2.28 -4.59 -13.69
CA ALA A 33 3.17 -4.56 -12.54
C ALA A 33 4.29 -5.59 -12.64
N PRO A 34 5.50 -5.30 -12.11
CA PRO A 34 6.61 -6.25 -12.13
C PRO A 34 6.46 -7.41 -11.11
N GLY A 35 5.43 -7.39 -10.27
CA GLY A 35 5.25 -8.33 -9.16
C GLY A 35 4.74 -9.72 -9.56
N ASN A 36 4.11 -9.84 -10.74
CA ASN A 36 3.44 -11.06 -11.23
C ASN A 36 2.58 -11.75 -10.16
N GLU A 37 1.88 -10.96 -9.33
CA GLU A 37 1.20 -11.48 -8.14
C GLU A 37 0.05 -12.44 -8.45
N ILE A 38 -0.60 -12.22 -9.58
CA ILE A 38 -1.64 -13.08 -10.14
C ILE A 38 -1.02 -14.42 -10.55
N GLU A 39 -0.01 -14.39 -11.42
CA GLU A 39 0.63 -15.59 -11.97
C GLU A 39 1.30 -16.43 -10.89
N SER A 40 1.87 -15.78 -9.86
CA SER A 40 2.47 -16.45 -8.71
C SER A 40 1.46 -17.00 -7.70
N GLY A 41 0.16 -16.74 -7.89
CA GLY A 41 -0.92 -17.16 -6.99
C GLY A 41 -0.98 -16.41 -5.67
N LYS A 42 -0.08 -15.45 -5.41
CA LYS A 42 -0.06 -14.66 -4.18
C LYS A 42 -1.34 -13.84 -4.00
N PHE A 43 -1.86 -13.30 -5.11
CA PHE A 43 -3.10 -12.54 -5.10
C PHE A 43 -4.27 -13.37 -4.52
N LEU A 44 -4.36 -14.65 -4.89
CA LEU A 44 -5.45 -15.56 -4.48
C LEU A 44 -5.25 -16.15 -3.08
N SER A 45 -4.15 -15.85 -2.39
CA SER A 45 -3.92 -16.33 -1.03
C SER A 45 -4.94 -15.74 -0.07
N SER A 46 -5.46 -16.56 0.85
CA SER A 46 -6.33 -16.09 1.94
C SER A 46 -5.66 -15.05 2.85
N ALA A 47 -4.33 -14.98 2.82
CA ALA A 47 -3.51 -14.03 3.57
C ALA A 47 -3.00 -12.85 2.72
N SER A 48 -3.55 -12.65 1.51
CA SER A 48 -3.10 -11.65 0.54
C SER A 48 -3.41 -10.23 0.99
N SER A 49 -2.37 -9.40 1.09
CA SER A 49 -2.44 -7.94 1.28
C SER A 49 -2.81 -7.21 -0.02
N ALA A 50 -2.37 -7.72 -1.16
CA ALA A 50 -2.71 -7.19 -2.47
C ALA A 50 -4.18 -7.38 -2.81
N ALA A 51 -4.77 -8.54 -2.51
CA ALA A 51 -6.22 -8.72 -2.67
C ALA A 51 -7.00 -7.76 -1.77
N LEU A 52 -6.52 -7.50 -0.55
CA LEU A 52 -7.12 -6.51 0.34
C LEU A 52 -6.99 -5.08 -0.24
N ALA A 53 -5.82 -4.70 -0.76
CA ALA A 53 -5.61 -3.41 -1.40
C ALA A 53 -6.47 -3.24 -2.66
N ALA A 54 -6.50 -4.24 -3.54
CA ALA A 54 -7.34 -4.25 -4.74
C ALA A 54 -8.83 -4.17 -4.40
N ASN A 55 -9.29 -4.90 -3.39
CA ASN A 55 -10.68 -4.81 -2.97
C ASN A 55 -11.00 -3.48 -2.29
N THR A 56 -10.06 -2.85 -1.60
CA THR A 56 -10.29 -1.56 -0.95
C THR A 56 -10.29 -0.40 -1.95
N PHE A 57 -9.32 -0.36 -2.86
CA PHE A 57 -9.10 0.76 -3.77
C PHE A 57 -9.55 0.52 -5.21
N GLY A 58 -9.95 -0.71 -5.55
CA GLY A 58 -10.38 -1.10 -6.89
C GLY A 58 -11.58 -0.29 -7.41
N LEU A 59 -12.43 0.23 -6.52
CA LEU A 59 -13.53 1.10 -6.92
C LEU A 59 -13.02 2.39 -7.58
N PHE A 60 -11.81 2.85 -7.22
CA PHE A 60 -11.25 4.15 -7.61
C PHE A 60 -10.30 4.10 -8.81
N VAL A 61 -10.14 2.94 -9.46
CA VAL A 61 -9.23 2.76 -10.62
C VAL A 61 -9.84 3.21 -11.95
N THR A 62 -11.07 3.73 -11.93
CA THR A 62 -11.75 4.34 -13.08
C THR A 62 -11.98 5.82 -12.83
N ASP A 63 -12.20 6.62 -13.88
CA ASP A 63 -12.46 8.06 -13.72
C ASP A 63 -13.70 8.35 -12.86
N ALA A 64 -14.78 7.59 -13.07
CA ALA A 64 -16.00 7.70 -12.26
C ALA A 64 -15.73 7.32 -10.80
N GLY A 65 -14.92 6.29 -10.57
CA GLY A 65 -14.47 5.88 -9.25
C GLY A 65 -13.63 6.95 -8.56
N ALA A 66 -12.62 7.49 -9.24
CA ALA A 66 -11.69 8.48 -8.71
C ALA A 66 -12.43 9.70 -8.12
N ALA A 67 -13.49 10.15 -8.78
CA ALA A 67 -14.33 11.25 -8.32
C ALA A 67 -15.07 10.97 -7.00
N LEU A 68 -15.21 9.69 -6.62
CA LEU A 68 -15.87 9.25 -5.38
C LEU A 68 -14.89 8.98 -4.23
N LEU A 69 -13.57 9.00 -4.48
CA LEU A 69 -12.56 8.72 -3.45
C LEU A 69 -12.71 9.72 -2.28
N PRO A 70 -13.06 9.25 -1.06
CA PRO A 70 -13.10 10.13 0.09
C PRO A 70 -11.69 10.59 0.48
N PRO A 71 -11.55 11.72 1.19
CA PRO A 71 -10.27 12.13 1.74
C PRO A 71 -9.62 11.00 2.56
N LEU A 72 -8.33 10.78 2.36
CA LEU A 72 -7.56 9.91 3.24
C LEU A 72 -7.30 10.63 4.57
N PRO A 73 -7.25 9.90 5.70
CA PRO A 73 -6.91 10.50 6.98
C PRO A 73 -5.48 11.06 6.99
N GLY A 74 -5.18 11.88 7.99
CA GLY A 74 -3.82 12.40 8.23
C GLY A 74 -3.51 13.77 7.62
N GLY A 75 -4.39 14.33 6.80
CA GLY A 75 -4.19 15.68 6.23
C GLY A 75 -5.18 16.00 5.11
N ASP A 76 -5.22 17.27 4.70
CA ASP A 76 -5.89 17.68 3.47
C ASP A 76 -4.93 17.48 2.29
N TRP A 77 -5.02 16.29 1.68
CA TRP A 77 -4.19 15.93 0.53
C TRP A 77 -4.78 16.38 -0.80
N GLY A 78 -5.87 17.15 -0.81
CA GLY A 78 -6.58 17.53 -2.03
C GLY A 78 -7.43 16.41 -2.63
N ARG A 79 -8.16 16.74 -3.71
CA ARG A 79 -9.02 15.79 -4.42
C ARG A 79 -8.22 14.97 -5.43
N ALA A 80 -8.64 13.73 -5.68
CA ALA A 80 -8.07 12.89 -6.72
C ALA A 80 -8.07 13.62 -8.07
N ALA A 81 -6.90 13.67 -8.72
CA ALA A 81 -6.72 14.27 -10.03
C ALA A 81 -6.75 13.23 -11.17
N SER A 82 -6.57 11.95 -10.83
CA SER A 82 -6.64 10.82 -11.76
C SER A 82 -7.14 9.58 -11.03
N PRO A 83 -7.53 8.52 -11.77
CA PRO A 83 -7.76 7.21 -11.18
C PRO A 83 -6.60 6.70 -10.34
N ALA A 84 -6.94 5.99 -9.26
CA ALA A 84 -5.95 5.27 -8.46
C ALA A 84 -5.29 4.19 -9.33
N ARG A 85 -4.00 3.95 -9.08
CA ARG A 85 -3.25 2.88 -9.75
C ARG A 85 -2.89 1.84 -8.71
N LEU A 86 -3.35 0.60 -8.89
CA LEU A 86 -2.86 -0.53 -8.13
C LEU A 86 -1.48 -0.92 -8.65
N GLU A 87 -0.59 -1.38 -7.77
CA GLU A 87 0.79 -1.72 -8.11
C GLU A 87 1.53 -0.55 -8.82
N GLY A 88 1.45 0.63 -8.21
CA GLY A 88 2.05 1.85 -8.72
C GLY A 88 3.58 1.80 -8.70
N LEU A 89 4.17 1.58 -9.87
CA LEU A 89 5.63 1.57 -10.06
C LEU A 89 6.21 2.99 -10.04
N LEU A 90 7.11 3.27 -9.09
CA LEU A 90 7.86 4.53 -9.02
C LEU A 90 9.32 4.31 -9.40
N ARG A 91 9.96 5.31 -9.98
CA ARG A 91 11.36 5.20 -10.44
C ARG A 91 12.32 5.85 -9.45
N PHE A 92 13.48 5.21 -9.29
CA PHE A 92 14.65 5.81 -8.66
C PHE A 92 15.40 6.68 -9.67
N PRO A 93 16.31 7.57 -9.22
CA PRO A 93 16.94 8.52 -10.12
C PRO A 93 18.01 7.91 -11.04
N TRP A 94 18.33 6.62 -10.87
CA TRP A 94 19.31 5.88 -11.68
C TRP A 94 18.65 4.89 -12.64
N SER A 95 19.38 4.53 -13.69
CA SER A 95 19.00 3.49 -14.65
C SER A 95 19.20 2.08 -14.10
N GLY A 96 18.27 1.18 -14.41
CA GLY A 96 18.37 -0.24 -14.08
C GLY A 96 18.10 -0.58 -12.61
N GLY A 97 18.08 -1.88 -12.33
CA GLY A 97 17.71 -2.42 -11.02
C GLY A 97 16.20 -2.50 -10.79
N ARG A 98 15.81 -3.03 -9.63
CA ARG A 98 14.40 -3.15 -9.24
C ARG A 98 13.92 -1.84 -8.63
N HIS A 99 12.94 -1.25 -9.29
CA HIS A 99 12.23 -0.07 -8.83
C HIS A 99 11.09 -0.46 -7.89
N PRO A 100 10.76 0.37 -6.88
CA PRO A 100 9.72 0.05 -5.92
C PRO A 100 8.34 0.18 -6.54
N CYS A 101 7.48 -0.75 -6.16
CA CYS A 101 6.09 -0.79 -6.53
C CYS A 101 5.29 -0.61 -5.25
N LEU A 102 4.42 0.40 -5.21
CA LEU A 102 3.51 0.64 -4.09
C LEU A 102 2.21 -0.10 -4.39
N ASP A 103 1.55 -0.67 -3.38
CA ASP A 103 0.29 -1.39 -3.58
C ASP A 103 -0.78 -0.49 -4.22
N VAL A 104 -0.79 0.80 -3.85
CA VAL A 104 -1.65 1.82 -4.49
C VAL A 104 -0.89 3.13 -4.66
N LEU A 105 -1.09 3.80 -5.78
CA LEU A 105 -0.65 5.17 -6.03
C LEU A 105 -1.86 6.04 -6.33
N ILE A 106 -2.00 7.13 -5.58
CA ILE A 106 -3.05 8.12 -5.73
C ILE A 106 -2.41 9.46 -6.01
N GLU A 107 -2.84 10.08 -7.09
CA GLU A 107 -2.39 11.42 -7.45
C GLU A 107 -3.56 12.40 -7.27
N THR A 108 -3.33 13.42 -6.46
CA THR A 108 -4.30 14.48 -6.21
C THR A 108 -3.85 15.78 -6.87
N SER A 109 -4.65 16.84 -6.76
CA SER A 109 -4.25 18.18 -7.21
C SER A 109 -2.98 18.70 -6.54
N THR A 110 -2.67 18.25 -5.31
CA THR A 110 -1.60 18.81 -4.48
C THR A 110 -0.59 17.78 -3.97
N ALA A 111 -0.87 16.48 -4.08
CA ALA A 111 -0.06 15.41 -3.48
C ALA A 111 0.12 14.21 -4.41
N LEU A 112 1.21 13.48 -4.17
CA LEU A 112 1.47 12.14 -4.69
C LEU A 112 1.53 11.19 -3.50
N ILE A 113 0.51 10.34 -3.38
CA ILE A 113 0.33 9.46 -2.22
C ILE A 113 0.65 8.03 -2.66
N GLY A 114 1.74 7.47 -2.13
CA GLY A 114 2.07 6.06 -2.27
C GLY A 114 1.59 5.28 -1.04
N ILE A 115 0.69 4.34 -1.24
CA ILE A 115 0.15 3.48 -0.18
C ILE A 115 0.90 2.16 -0.17
N GLU A 116 1.41 1.80 1.00
CA GLU A 116 1.95 0.48 1.30
C GLU A 116 0.99 -0.25 2.23
N SER A 117 0.41 -1.35 1.74
CA SER A 117 -0.64 -2.15 2.36
C SER A 117 -0.05 -3.40 3.01
N LYS A 118 -0.26 -3.57 4.31
CA LYS A 118 0.12 -4.78 5.05
C LYS A 118 -1.10 -5.41 5.71
N ARG A 119 -1.17 -6.73 5.73
CA ARG A 119 -2.24 -7.49 6.38
C ARG A 119 -1.73 -8.43 7.45
N TYR A 120 -0.87 -9.37 7.06
CA TYR A 120 -0.32 -10.38 7.96
C TYR A 120 1.21 -10.33 8.04
N GLU A 121 1.83 -9.64 7.10
CA GLU A 121 3.27 -9.50 6.96
C GLU A 121 3.96 -9.00 8.24
N PRO A 122 3.42 -8.03 9.01
CA PRO A 122 4.09 -7.57 10.23
C PRO A 122 4.26 -8.68 11.27
N PHE A 123 3.36 -9.67 11.28
CA PHE A 123 3.31 -10.73 12.28
C PHE A 123 4.00 -12.01 11.82
N ARG A 124 4.50 -12.06 10.58
CA ARG A 124 5.31 -13.19 10.08
C ARG A 124 6.75 -13.03 10.54
N PRO A 125 7.46 -14.14 10.83
CA PRO A 125 8.91 -14.10 10.97
C PRO A 125 9.54 -13.54 9.69
N LYS A 126 10.45 -12.58 9.84
CA LYS A 126 11.20 -11.98 8.74
C LYS A 126 12.68 -12.00 9.04
N GLY A 127 13.47 -12.32 8.02
CA GLY A 127 14.89 -12.01 8.01
C GLY A 127 15.12 -10.58 7.54
N ALA A 128 16.16 -9.93 8.05
CA ALA A 128 16.58 -8.63 7.54
C ALA A 128 17.07 -8.79 6.08
N VAL A 129 16.49 -8.03 5.15
CA VAL A 129 16.99 -7.94 3.78
C VAL A 129 17.84 -6.66 3.67
N PRO A 130 19.14 -6.77 3.38
CA PRO A 130 20.01 -5.61 3.33
C PRO A 130 19.61 -4.66 2.19
N LEU A 131 19.81 -3.36 2.40
CA LEU A 131 19.75 -2.35 1.35
C LEU A 131 21.01 -2.46 0.46
N SER A 132 20.87 -2.21 -0.84
CA SER A 132 22.03 -2.13 -1.74
C SER A 132 22.77 -0.80 -1.59
N ASP A 133 24.04 -0.74 -2.00
CA ASP A 133 24.87 0.47 -1.90
C ASP A 133 24.28 1.69 -2.64
N ALA A 134 23.40 1.47 -3.61
CA ALA A 134 22.73 2.54 -4.36
C ALA A 134 21.94 3.50 -3.44
N TYR A 135 21.49 3.04 -2.27
CA TYR A 135 20.72 3.84 -1.32
C TYR A 135 21.56 4.87 -0.55
N TRP A 136 22.89 4.77 -0.58
CA TRP A 136 23.83 5.72 0.05
C TRP A 136 24.34 6.81 -0.89
N ARG A 137 23.82 6.87 -2.12
CA ARG A 137 24.14 7.95 -3.04
C ARG A 137 23.60 9.29 -2.49
N PRO A 138 24.37 10.40 -2.58
CA PRO A 138 23.96 11.70 -2.07
C PRO A 138 22.98 12.41 -3.01
N VAL A 139 21.83 11.77 -3.29
CA VAL A 139 20.84 12.20 -4.29
C VAL A 139 19.45 12.46 -3.72
N TRP A 140 19.29 12.34 -2.39
CA TRP A 140 17.99 12.43 -1.71
C TRP A 140 17.64 13.86 -1.27
N GLY A 141 18.64 14.74 -1.17
CA GLY A 141 18.45 16.14 -0.76
C GLY A 141 18.44 16.33 0.76
N ALA A 142 18.60 17.57 1.20
CA ALA A 142 18.76 17.91 2.62
C ALA A 142 17.48 17.76 3.47
N ALA A 143 16.32 17.56 2.84
CA ALA A 143 15.02 17.43 3.51
C ALA A 143 14.62 15.95 3.72
N MET A 144 15.56 15.00 3.67
CA MET A 144 15.30 13.56 3.86
C MET A 144 16.12 12.95 5.00
N THR A 145 16.56 13.77 5.96
CA THR A 145 17.54 13.38 6.99
C THR A 145 17.01 12.30 7.94
N GLY A 146 15.72 12.29 8.24
CA GLY A 146 15.08 11.25 9.06
C GLY A 146 15.10 9.88 8.37
N TYR A 147 14.70 9.82 7.10
CA TYR A 147 14.78 8.61 6.29
C TYR A 147 16.22 8.13 6.09
N GLU A 148 17.17 9.04 5.87
CA GLU A 148 18.59 8.68 5.79
C GLU A 148 19.14 8.15 7.12
N ARG A 149 18.72 8.71 8.26
CA ARG A 149 19.10 8.20 9.58
C ARG A 149 18.57 6.79 9.81
N ILE A 150 17.32 6.50 9.41
CA ILE A 150 16.76 5.15 9.48
C ILE A 150 17.56 4.20 8.58
N ARG A 151 17.79 4.58 7.31
CA ARG A 151 18.63 3.82 6.36
C ARG A 151 19.98 3.44 6.99
N ASP A 152 20.67 4.40 7.58
CA ASP A 152 22.00 4.21 8.17
C ASP A 152 21.93 3.31 9.41
N SER A 153 20.93 3.52 10.27
CA SER A 153 20.73 2.68 11.47
C SER A 153 20.43 1.22 11.15
N LEU A 154 19.77 0.93 10.02
CA LEU A 154 19.49 -0.43 9.56
C LEU A 154 20.76 -1.14 9.10
N ARG A 155 21.71 -0.43 8.47
CA ARG A 155 23.02 -0.98 8.08
C ARG A 155 23.89 -1.21 9.30
N ASP A 156 23.93 -0.22 10.19
CA ASP A 156 24.82 -0.23 11.36
C ASP A 156 24.23 -1.06 12.52
N GLN A 157 23.00 -1.58 12.35
CA GLN A 157 22.24 -2.37 13.32
C GLN A 157 22.04 -1.66 14.67
N THR A 158 22.02 -0.33 14.66
CA THR A 158 21.84 0.52 15.86
C THR A 158 20.37 0.81 16.16
N SER A 159 19.47 0.51 15.22
CA SER A 159 18.03 0.47 15.44
C SER A 159 17.45 -0.76 14.75
N THR A 160 16.48 -1.39 15.42
CA THR A 160 15.79 -2.56 14.91
C THR A 160 14.30 -2.28 14.79
N PHE A 161 13.72 -2.75 13.71
CA PHE A 161 12.28 -2.84 13.50
C PHE A 161 11.98 -4.33 13.28
N ALA A 162 11.36 -4.96 14.27
CA ALA A 162 11.05 -6.37 14.28
C ALA A 162 9.78 -6.70 13.48
N ARG A 163 8.83 -5.76 13.42
CA ARG A 163 7.50 -5.94 12.80
C ARG A 163 7.33 -5.04 11.58
N LEU A 164 7.78 -3.80 11.67
CA LEU A 164 7.74 -2.83 10.58
C LEU A 164 8.89 -3.06 9.59
N ASP A 165 8.57 -3.12 8.30
CA ASP A 165 9.59 -3.23 7.25
C ASP A 165 10.17 -1.84 6.91
N ALA A 166 10.96 -1.30 7.84
CA ALA A 166 11.53 0.04 7.71
C ALA A 166 12.41 0.18 6.45
N ALA A 167 13.10 -0.89 6.05
CA ALA A 167 13.90 -0.90 4.83
C ALA A 167 13.01 -0.68 3.59
N GLN A 168 11.85 -1.35 3.51
CA GLN A 168 10.91 -1.15 2.42
C GLN A 168 10.32 0.26 2.41
N LEU A 169 9.94 0.79 3.57
CA LEU A 169 9.37 2.14 3.70
C LEU A 169 10.37 3.23 3.26
N VAL A 170 11.65 3.11 3.64
CA VAL A 170 12.72 4.02 3.17
C VAL A 170 12.83 3.99 1.64
N LYS A 171 12.78 2.80 1.02
CA LYS A 171 12.81 2.67 -0.45
C LYS A 171 11.65 3.40 -1.11
N HIS A 172 10.45 3.24 -0.57
CA HIS A 172 9.26 3.89 -1.10
C HIS A 172 9.33 5.41 -0.96
N ALA A 173 9.77 5.93 0.18
CA ALA A 173 9.94 7.36 0.40
C ALA A 173 10.94 7.97 -0.60
N PHE A 174 12.10 7.36 -0.80
CA PHE A 174 13.08 7.83 -1.78
C PHE A 174 12.54 7.85 -3.22
N ALA A 175 11.70 6.89 -3.60
CA ALA A 175 11.08 6.88 -4.93
C ALA A 175 9.95 7.91 -5.08
N LEU A 176 9.16 8.14 -4.02
CA LEU A 176 8.16 9.21 -3.98
C LEU A 176 8.83 10.58 -4.13
N ARG A 177 9.86 10.86 -3.32
CA ARG A 177 10.70 12.06 -3.45
C ARG A 177 11.24 12.21 -4.86
N THR A 178 11.77 11.14 -5.45
CA THR A 178 12.30 11.20 -6.82
C THR A 178 11.22 11.59 -7.82
N SER A 179 10.01 11.06 -7.64
CA SER A 179 8.88 11.29 -8.55
C SER A 179 8.36 12.72 -8.49
N VAL A 180 8.35 13.38 -7.32
CA VAL A 180 7.88 14.78 -7.20
C VAL A 180 8.96 15.83 -7.50
N HIS A 181 10.18 15.39 -7.79
CA HIS A 181 11.27 16.26 -8.26
C HIS A 181 11.52 16.13 -9.78
N ARG A 182 10.75 15.29 -10.49
CA ARG A 182 10.95 15.01 -11.91
C ARG A 182 9.63 14.76 -12.64
N GLY A 183 9.50 15.29 -13.86
CA GLY A 183 8.35 15.02 -14.73
C GLY A 183 7.08 15.76 -14.31
N GLU A 184 5.92 15.15 -14.57
CA GLU A 184 4.60 15.80 -14.45
C GLU A 184 4.14 16.01 -12.99
N ARG A 185 4.81 15.36 -12.03
CA ARG A 185 4.45 15.39 -10.60
C ARG A 185 5.25 16.43 -9.81
N VAL A 186 5.99 17.29 -10.50
CA VAL A 186 6.83 18.31 -9.87
C VAL A 186 5.99 19.25 -9.01
N GLY A 187 6.42 19.46 -7.77
CA GLY A 187 5.79 20.38 -6.83
C GLY A 187 4.62 19.78 -6.04
N LYS A 188 4.26 18.51 -6.25
CA LYS A 188 3.29 17.81 -5.40
C LYS A 188 3.93 17.39 -4.08
N GLN A 189 3.18 17.46 -2.99
CA GLN A 189 3.58 16.92 -1.69
C GLN A 189 3.71 15.39 -1.79
N PRO A 190 4.89 14.80 -1.55
CA PRO A 190 5.02 13.35 -1.50
C PRO A 190 4.54 12.83 -0.14
N VAL A 191 3.68 11.80 -0.16
CA VAL A 191 3.12 11.16 1.03
C VAL A 191 3.34 9.65 0.94
N LEU A 192 4.01 9.08 1.94
CA LEU A 192 4.08 7.63 2.17
C LEU A 192 3.01 7.24 3.18
N PHE A 193 1.96 6.58 2.70
CA PHE A 193 0.82 6.16 3.51
C PHE A 193 0.94 4.68 3.85
N TYR A 194 1.23 4.36 5.09
CA TYR A 194 1.30 2.99 5.58
C TYR A 194 -0.08 2.52 6.06
N LEU A 195 -0.70 1.61 5.33
CA LEU A 195 -2.01 1.07 5.62
C LEU A 195 -1.88 -0.36 6.13
N TYR A 196 -2.40 -0.64 7.32
CA TYR A 196 -2.20 -1.94 7.96
C TYR A 196 -3.49 -2.55 8.51
N ALA A 197 -3.56 -3.88 8.56
CA ALA A 197 -4.59 -4.62 9.27
C ALA A 197 -4.02 -5.26 10.54
N GLU A 198 -4.88 -5.50 11.52
CA GLU A 198 -4.57 -6.13 12.80
C GLU A 198 -5.54 -7.30 13.07
N PRO A 199 -5.58 -8.29 12.16
CA PRO A 199 -6.51 -9.40 12.29
C PRO A 199 -6.28 -10.16 13.59
N ALA A 200 -7.35 -10.46 14.32
CA ALA A 200 -7.27 -11.28 15.54
C ALA A 200 -6.80 -12.72 15.26
N PHE A 201 -7.05 -13.22 14.03
CA PHE A 201 -6.73 -14.59 13.65
C PHE A 201 -6.02 -14.67 12.29
N TRP A 202 -5.08 -15.59 12.19
CA TRP A 202 -4.54 -16.11 10.94
C TRP A 202 -5.65 -16.81 10.13
N PRO A 203 -5.48 -17.01 8.81
CA PRO A 203 -6.45 -17.75 8.01
C PRO A 203 -6.70 -19.18 8.50
N ASP A 204 -5.69 -19.81 9.13
CA ASP A 204 -5.78 -21.12 9.76
C ASP A 204 -6.35 -21.11 11.18
N LYS A 205 -6.93 -19.97 11.60
CA LYS A 205 -7.59 -19.75 12.89
C LYS A 205 -6.69 -19.68 14.12
N ARG A 206 -5.36 -19.74 13.96
CA ARG A 206 -4.45 -19.41 15.05
C ARG A 206 -4.60 -17.93 15.43
N THR A 207 -4.45 -17.60 16.70
CA THR A 207 -4.49 -16.21 17.18
C THR A 207 -3.22 -15.47 16.74
N VAL A 208 -3.37 -14.21 16.33
CA VAL A 208 -2.23 -13.29 16.13
C VAL A 208 -1.75 -12.80 17.50
N SER A 209 -0.44 -12.78 17.72
CA SER A 209 0.15 -12.37 19.01
C SER A 209 -0.17 -10.90 19.31
N LEU A 210 -0.79 -10.64 20.46
CA LEU A 210 -1.05 -9.26 20.93
C LEU A 210 0.25 -8.48 21.14
N ILE A 211 1.31 -9.14 21.63
CA ILE A 211 2.63 -8.52 21.79
C ILE A 211 3.18 -8.07 20.43
N ASP A 212 2.93 -8.83 19.37
CA ASP A 212 3.41 -8.48 18.02
C ASP A 212 2.63 -7.30 17.44
N ILE A 213 1.33 -7.21 17.74
CA ILE A 213 0.48 -6.06 17.38
C ILE A 213 0.96 -4.80 18.12
N GLU A 214 1.17 -4.88 19.43
CA GLU A 214 1.65 -3.76 20.23
C GLU A 214 3.06 -3.31 19.78
N THR A 215 3.94 -4.27 19.49
CA THR A 215 5.29 -3.97 18.95
C THR A 215 5.19 -3.30 17.59
N HIS A 216 4.30 -3.77 16.70
CA HIS A 216 4.09 -3.17 15.39
C HIS A 216 3.60 -1.72 15.48
N ARG A 217 2.62 -1.44 16.35
CA ARG A 217 2.14 -0.08 16.61
C ARG A 217 3.26 0.84 17.14
N ALA A 218 4.01 0.38 18.15
CA ALA A 218 5.11 1.16 18.71
C ALA A 218 6.22 1.46 17.68
N GLU A 219 6.46 0.52 16.75
CA GLU A 219 7.41 0.71 15.66
C GLU A 219 6.91 1.69 14.59
N ILE A 220 5.60 1.71 14.31
CA ILE A 220 4.98 2.74 13.45
C ILE A 220 5.17 4.12 14.06
N ASP A 221 4.86 4.28 15.34
CA ASP A 221 5.00 5.57 16.05
C ASP A 221 6.46 6.03 16.04
N ARG A 222 7.38 5.14 16.38
CA ARG A 222 8.82 5.43 16.33
C ARG A 222 9.28 5.81 14.92
N PHE A 223 8.82 5.11 13.88
CA PHE A 223 9.17 5.44 12.50
C PHE A 223 8.66 6.84 12.13
N SER A 224 7.40 7.13 12.49
CA SER A 224 6.77 8.44 12.29
C SER A 224 7.58 9.57 12.95
N ASP A 225 7.97 9.40 14.21
CA ASP A 225 8.75 10.40 14.95
C ASP A 225 10.13 10.64 14.30
N LEU A 226 10.79 9.58 13.83
CA LEU A 226 12.12 9.67 13.24
C LEU A 226 12.15 10.42 11.90
N VAL A 227 11.05 10.38 11.14
CA VAL A 227 10.92 11.04 9.82
C VAL A 227 10.07 12.31 9.86
N ALA A 228 9.60 12.71 11.04
CA ALA A 228 8.81 13.93 11.19
C ALA A 228 9.60 15.15 10.69
N GLY A 229 8.98 15.91 9.79
CA GLY A 229 9.59 17.09 9.17
C GLY A 229 10.44 16.83 7.92
N ASP A 230 10.66 15.57 7.54
CA ASP A 230 11.21 15.26 6.21
C ASP A 230 10.18 15.59 5.11
N GLU A 231 10.68 15.77 3.89
CA GLU A 231 9.90 16.16 2.72
C GLU A 231 8.81 15.14 2.37
N VAL A 232 9.11 13.85 2.48
CA VAL A 232 8.10 12.79 2.34
C VAL A 232 7.36 12.65 3.65
N VAL A 233 6.09 13.01 3.65
CA VAL A 233 5.26 12.87 4.84
C VAL A 233 4.94 11.40 5.04
N PHE A 234 5.26 10.86 6.21
CA PHE A 234 4.80 9.55 6.63
C PHE A 234 3.46 9.67 7.36
N HIS A 235 2.48 8.87 6.95
CA HIS A 235 1.24 8.72 7.69
C HIS A 235 0.87 7.24 7.79
N ALA A 236 0.36 6.81 8.94
CA ALA A 236 -0.09 5.44 9.13
C ALA A 236 -1.55 5.40 9.58
N CYS A 237 -2.30 4.44 9.05
CA CYS A 237 -3.70 4.23 9.39
C CYS A 237 -4.04 2.75 9.34
N SER A 238 -4.92 2.27 10.23
CA SER A 238 -5.45 0.92 10.09
C SER A 238 -6.55 0.86 9.03
N TYR A 239 -6.69 -0.28 8.35
CA TYR A 239 -7.81 -0.54 7.44
C TYR A 239 -9.15 -0.32 8.12
N GLN A 240 -9.29 -0.75 9.37
CA GLN A 240 -10.51 -0.56 10.15
C GLN A 240 -10.84 0.93 10.34
N ALA A 241 -9.86 1.77 10.67
CA ALA A 241 -10.08 3.20 10.83
C ALA A 241 -10.41 3.89 9.50
N LEU A 242 -9.69 3.55 8.43
CA LEU A 242 -9.95 4.07 7.08
C LEU A 242 -11.38 3.76 6.63
N LEU A 243 -11.76 2.48 6.68
CA LEU A 243 -13.07 2.02 6.23
C LEU A 243 -14.20 2.55 7.11
N ALA A 244 -14.01 2.64 8.43
CA ALA A 244 -14.98 3.29 9.31
C ALA A 244 -15.20 4.77 8.95
N GLY A 245 -14.14 5.49 8.60
CA GLY A 245 -14.23 6.86 8.08
C GLY A 245 -15.04 6.94 6.79
N TRP A 246 -14.79 6.03 5.85
CA TRP A 246 -15.53 5.94 4.59
C TRP A 246 -16.99 5.56 4.78
N ILE A 247 -17.31 4.63 5.68
CA ILE A 247 -18.69 4.26 6.05
C ILE A 247 -19.42 5.45 6.66
N SER A 248 -18.75 6.25 7.49
CA SER A 248 -19.37 7.39 8.17
C SER A 248 -19.64 8.57 7.22
N SER A 249 -18.70 8.86 6.30
CA SER A 249 -18.67 10.15 5.57
C SER A 249 -18.69 10.03 4.05
N GLY A 250 -18.51 8.83 3.50
CA GLY A 250 -18.46 8.61 2.05
C GLY A 250 -19.83 8.72 1.36
N PRO A 251 -19.85 8.86 0.02
CA PRO A 251 -21.07 8.73 -0.77
C PRO A 251 -21.62 7.29 -0.67
N PRO A 252 -22.93 7.06 -0.96
CA PRO A 252 -23.57 5.76 -0.76
C PRO A 252 -22.79 4.56 -1.32
N ALA A 253 -22.35 4.64 -2.58
CA ALA A 253 -21.57 3.58 -3.22
C ALA A 253 -20.27 3.23 -2.47
N VAL A 254 -19.59 4.23 -1.89
CA VAL A 254 -18.36 4.01 -1.12
C VAL A 254 -18.66 3.44 0.26
N ARG A 255 -19.76 3.85 0.90
CA ARG A 255 -20.17 3.28 2.20
C ARG A 255 -20.54 1.81 2.08
N ASP A 256 -21.31 1.47 1.05
CA ASP A 256 -21.73 0.09 0.78
C ASP A 256 -20.51 -0.78 0.47
N HIS A 257 -19.60 -0.27 -0.37
CA HIS A 257 -18.35 -0.94 -0.70
C HIS A 257 -17.44 -1.14 0.51
N ALA A 258 -17.22 -0.08 1.31
CA ALA A 258 -16.40 -0.16 2.52
C ALA A 258 -16.96 -1.17 3.53
N THR A 259 -18.30 -1.23 3.68
CA THR A 259 -18.98 -2.24 4.49
C THR A 259 -18.70 -3.65 3.98
N ALA A 260 -18.77 -3.86 2.67
CA ALA A 260 -18.49 -5.16 2.06
C ALA A 260 -17.02 -5.60 2.27
N VAL A 261 -16.06 -4.67 2.15
CA VAL A 261 -14.64 -4.95 2.45
C VAL A 261 -14.46 -5.35 3.92
N MET A 262 -15.03 -4.58 4.85
CA MET A 262 -14.98 -4.87 6.29
C MET A 262 -15.60 -6.22 6.66
N ALA A 263 -16.66 -6.63 5.96
CA ALA A 263 -17.33 -7.90 6.19
C ALA A 263 -16.57 -9.10 5.59
N HIS A 264 -15.87 -8.89 4.46
CA HIS A 264 -15.16 -9.96 3.75
C HIS A 264 -13.79 -10.26 4.34
N PHE A 265 -13.05 -9.23 4.72
CA PHE A 265 -11.69 -9.39 5.23
C PHE A 265 -11.65 -9.36 6.76
N SER A 266 -10.87 -10.26 7.36
CA SER A 266 -10.43 -10.07 8.74
C SER A 266 -9.42 -8.92 8.74
N LEU A 267 -9.80 -7.84 9.41
CA LEU A 267 -9.02 -6.61 9.58
C LEU A 267 -8.53 -6.46 11.01
#